data_AF-A0AAN6WMU8-F1
#
_entry.id   AF-A0AAN6WMU8-F1
#
_cell.length_a   1.000
_cell.length_b   1.000
_cell.length_c   1.000
_cell.angle_alpha   90.00
_cell.angle_beta   90.00
_cell.angle_gamma   90.00
#
_symmetry.space_group_name_H-M   'P 1'
#
loop_
_entity.id
_entity.type
_entity.pdbx_description
1 polymer ?
#
loop_
_entity_poly.entity_id
_entity_poly.type
_entity_poly.pdbx_seq_one_letter_code
_entity_poly.pdbx_strand_id
1 'polypeptide(L)'
;MHDSSPSSLTFDEQAVLSKIPYSKKDEEYSYYESLIPELKRRQPSDTPRILVITDVQKDYDDLIAIMFLSEMRRLGVVEIAGFITNHEPALRRAKFLRTIVHLLGMGHIEVAEGTSGVEN
;
A
#
# COMPACT_ATOMS: atom_id res chain seq x y z
N MET A 1 40.05 8.83 5.19
CA MET A 1 38.99 8.02 5.78
C MET A 1 37.92 8.98 6.29
N HIS A 2 36.90 9.25 5.46
CA HIS A 2 35.71 9.95 5.93
C HIS A 2 34.78 8.90 6.51
N ASP A 3 34.70 8.90 7.84
CA ASP A 3 33.73 8.12 8.59
C ASP A 3 32.37 8.81 8.45
N SER A 4 31.59 8.36 7.47
CA SER A 4 30.20 8.77 7.27
C SER A 4 29.32 7.74 7.97
N SER A 5 29.27 7.81 9.30
CA SER A 5 28.29 7.07 10.10
C SER A 5 26.89 7.35 9.53
N PRO A 6 26.09 6.34 9.16
CA PRO A 6 24.73 6.59 8.70
C PRO A 6 23.93 7.18 9.86
N SER A 7 23.41 8.39 9.68
CA SER A 7 22.47 9.00 10.60
C SER A 7 21.30 8.02 10.78
N SER A 8 21.14 7.50 11.99
CA SER A 8 20.02 6.64 12.37
C SER A 8 18.72 7.40 12.11
N LEU A 9 18.05 7.10 11.01
CA LEU A 9 16.73 7.65 10.69
C LEU A 9 15.74 7.05 11.70
N THR A 10 15.53 7.76 12.80
CA THR A 10 14.57 7.39 13.83
C THR A 10 13.16 7.48 13.27
N PHE A 11 12.32 6.50 13.60
CA PHE A 11 10.87 6.53 13.34
C PHE A 11 10.26 7.88 13.74
N ASP A 12 9.68 8.59 12.78
CA ASP A 12 8.98 9.86 13.02
C ASP A 12 7.52 9.57 13.40
N GLU A 13 7.30 9.43 14.70
CA GLU A 13 5.98 9.20 15.28
C GLU A 13 5.00 10.33 14.94
N GLN A 14 5.47 11.58 14.89
CA GLN A 14 4.62 12.72 14.60
C GLN A 14 4.14 12.70 13.14
N ALA A 15 4.99 12.28 12.21
CA ALA A 15 4.62 12.07 10.81
C ALA A 15 3.57 10.96 10.63
N VAL A 16 3.61 9.89 11.44
CA VAL A 16 2.57 8.85 11.39
C VAL A 16 1.27 9.32 12.03
N LEU A 17 1.36 9.93 13.22
CA LEU A 17 0.18 10.43 13.94
C LEU A 17 -0.58 11.49 13.13
N SER A 18 0.13 12.39 12.45
CA SER A 18 -0.49 13.41 11.59
C SER A 18 -1.25 12.83 10.38
N LYS A 19 -1.01 11.56 10.04
CA LYS A 19 -1.73 10.85 8.99
C LYS A 19 -2.94 10.09 9.53
N ILE A 20 -3.15 9.94 10.83
CA ILE A 20 -4.36 9.25 11.31
C ILE A 20 -5.57 10.18 11.09
N PRO A 21 -6.60 9.77 10.33
CA PRO A 21 -7.71 10.66 9.96
C PRO A 21 -8.76 10.79 11.06
N TYR A 22 -8.55 10.11 12.20
CA TYR A 22 -9.44 10.07 13.35
C TYR A 22 -8.81 10.79 14.53
N SER A 23 -9.65 11.40 15.35
CA SER A 23 -9.26 11.98 16.63
C SER A 23 -9.17 10.89 17.70
N LYS A 24 -8.42 11.12 18.77
CA LYS A 24 -8.32 10.20 19.91
C LYS A 24 -9.64 9.86 20.61
N LYS A 25 -10.71 10.60 20.31
CA LYS A 25 -12.04 10.39 20.88
C LYS A 25 -12.88 9.43 20.03
N ASP A 26 -12.47 9.19 18.80
CA ASP A 26 -13.17 8.33 17.86
C ASP A 26 -12.80 6.87 18.14
N GLU A 27 -13.78 5.98 18.07
CA GLU A 27 -13.57 4.54 18.32
C GLU A 27 -12.54 3.96 17.34
N GLU A 28 -12.59 4.44 16.10
CA GLU A 28 -11.71 4.01 15.01
C GLU A 28 -10.23 4.31 15.28
N TYR A 29 -9.94 5.33 16.09
CA TYR A 29 -8.56 5.67 16.46
C TYR A 29 -7.86 4.50 17.17
N SER A 30 -8.61 3.72 17.96
CA SER A 30 -8.05 2.57 18.69
C SER A 30 -7.41 1.53 17.77
N TYR A 31 -7.94 1.35 16.56
CA TYR A 31 -7.36 0.45 15.56
C TYR A 31 -6.00 0.95 15.10
N TYR A 32 -5.85 2.25 14.84
CA TYR A 32 -4.57 2.85 14.46
C TYR A 32 -3.60 2.86 15.63
N GLU A 33 -4.07 3.14 16.85
CA GLU A 33 -3.26 3.12 18.06
C GLU A 33 -2.60 1.76 18.26
N SER A 34 -3.31 0.66 17.97
CA SER A 34 -2.76 -0.70 18.05
C SER A 34 -1.60 -0.95 17.07
N LEU A 35 -1.52 -0.20 15.97
CA LEU A 35 -0.46 -0.34 14.96
C LEU A 35 0.80 0.46 15.32
N ILE A 36 0.67 1.54 16.10
CA ILE A 36 1.79 2.44 16.43
C ILE A 36 3.01 1.69 17.03
N PRO A 37 2.85 0.77 18.01
CA PRO A 37 3.97 0.03 18.57
C PRO A 37 4.73 -0.80 17.53
N GLU A 38 4.02 -1.39 16.56
CA GLU A 38 4.64 -2.18 15.50
C GLU A 38 5.40 -1.30 14.50
N LEU A 39 4.85 -0.12 14.19
CA LEU A 39 5.53 0.84 13.33
C LEU A 39 6.79 1.43 13.98
N LYS A 40 6.75 1.68 15.29
CA LYS A 40 7.92 2.15 16.07
C LYS A 40 9.12 1.19 16.03
N ARG A 41 8.86 -0.12 15.90
CA ARG A 41 9.92 -1.15 15.87
C ARG A 41 10.63 -1.23 14.52
N ARG A 42 10.06 -0.67 13.45
CA ARG A 42 10.61 -0.76 12.10
C ARG A 42 11.62 0.35 11.85
N GLN A 43 12.76 -0.02 11.25
CA GLN A 43 13.63 0.96 10.61
C GLN A 43 13.05 1.34 9.24
N PRO A 44 13.32 2.54 8.71
CA PRO A 44 12.89 2.92 7.36
C PRO A 44 13.36 1.96 6.26
N SER A 45 14.52 1.32 6.44
CA SER A 45 15.02 0.26 5.54
C SER A 45 14.14 -1.00 5.52
N ASP A 46 13.29 -1.18 6.53
CA ASP A 46 12.46 -2.36 6.69
C ASP A 46 11.09 -2.20 6.02
N THR A 47 10.79 -1.04 5.41
CA THR A 47 9.54 -0.84 4.69
C THR A 47 9.55 -1.71 3.43
N PRO A 48 8.70 -2.76 3.35
CA PRO A 48 8.70 -3.65 2.21
C PRO A 48 8.20 -2.92 0.97
N ARG A 49 8.93 -3.09 -0.13
CA ARG A 49 8.53 -2.64 -1.45
C ARG A 49 7.86 -3.79 -2.19
N ILE A 50 6.55 -3.67 -2.43
CA ILE A 50 5.70 -4.75 -2.93
C ILE A 50 5.21 -4.50 -4.36
N LEU A 51 5.10 -5.57 -5.14
CA LEU A 51 4.40 -5.60 -6.41
C LEU A 51 3.11 -6.42 -6.22
N VAL A 52 1.97 -5.88 -6.62
CA VAL A 52 0.67 -6.53 -6.39
C VAL A 52 0.17 -7.16 -7.68
N ILE A 53 -0.16 -8.45 -7.63
CA ILE A 53 -0.80 -9.19 -8.73
C ILE A 53 -2.20 -9.57 -8.27
N THR A 54 -3.24 -9.25 -9.05
CA THR A 54 -4.65 -9.33 -8.60
C THR A 54 -5.59 -9.66 -9.76
N ASP A 55 -6.63 -10.46 -9.50
CA ASP A 55 -7.76 -10.73 -10.42
C ASP A 55 -8.98 -9.86 -10.06
N VAL A 56 -8.73 -8.60 -9.66
CA VAL A 56 -9.75 -7.60 -9.30
C VAL A 56 -10.93 -7.61 -10.28
N GLN A 57 -12.14 -7.43 -9.75
CA GLN A 57 -13.45 -7.62 -10.39
C GLN A 57 -13.97 -9.06 -10.46
N LYS A 58 -13.23 -10.05 -9.93
CA LYS A 58 -13.80 -11.39 -9.74
C LYS A 58 -14.76 -11.41 -8.54
N ASP A 59 -14.29 -10.88 -7.43
CA ASP A 59 -14.96 -10.68 -6.16
C ASP A 59 -14.45 -9.40 -5.47
N TYR A 60 -14.95 -9.15 -4.26
CA TYR A 60 -14.72 -7.90 -3.51
C TYR A 60 -13.48 -7.92 -2.61
N ASP A 61 -12.92 -9.09 -2.33
CA ASP A 61 -11.76 -9.25 -1.44
C ASP A 61 -10.51 -8.56 -1.99
N ASP A 62 -10.23 -8.67 -3.29
CA ASP A 62 -9.13 -7.97 -3.95
C ASP A 62 -9.28 -6.44 -3.86
N LEU A 63 -10.51 -5.94 -4.03
CA LEU A 63 -10.79 -4.51 -3.89
C LEU A 63 -10.56 -4.04 -2.45
N ILE A 64 -11.02 -4.82 -1.46
CA ILE A 64 -10.80 -4.54 -0.04
C ILE A 64 -9.30 -4.57 0.29
N ALA A 65 -8.56 -5.53 -0.25
CA ALA A 65 -7.12 -5.63 -0.07
C ALA A 65 -6.40 -4.40 -0.65
N ILE A 66 -6.80 -3.92 -1.84
CA ILE A 66 -6.24 -2.69 -2.44
C ILE A 66 -6.55 -1.46 -1.59
N MET A 67 -7.76 -1.35 -1.03
CA MET A 67 -8.12 -0.26 -0.11
C MET A 67 -7.26 -0.30 1.17
N PHE A 68 -7.07 -1.48 1.74
CA PHE A 68 -6.22 -1.68 2.90
C PHE A 68 -4.75 -1.33 2.60
N LEU A 69 -4.23 -1.78 1.45
CA LEU A 69 -2.88 -1.45 0.99
C LEU A 69 -2.69 0.06 0.77
N SER A 70 -3.73 0.76 0.29
CA SER A 70 -3.72 2.22 0.18
C SER A 70 -3.47 2.88 1.54
N GLU A 71 -4.18 2.44 2.57
CA GLU A 71 -4.01 2.96 3.93
C GLU A 71 -2.63 2.60 4.52
N MET A 72 -2.18 1.36 4.34
CA MET A 72 -0.85 0.93 4.75
C MET A 72 0.25 1.75 4.07
N ARG A 73 0.12 2.02 2.77
CA ARG A 73 1.04 2.88 2.01
C ARG A 73 1.00 4.31 2.51
N ARG A 74 -0.18 4.86 2.80
CA ARG A 74 -0.37 6.21 3.33
C ARG A 74 0.36 6.39 4.67
N LEU A 75 0.21 5.41 5.56
CA LEU A 75 0.90 5.31 6.86
C LEU A 75 2.41 5.02 6.75
N GLY A 76 2.92 4.67 5.58
CA GLY A 76 4.34 4.36 5.36
C GLY A 76 4.75 2.93 5.74
N VAL A 77 3.77 2.04 5.93
CA VAL A 77 3.98 0.63 6.30
C VAL A 77 4.51 -0.20 5.14
N VAL A 78 4.14 0.18 3.91
CA VAL A 78 4.55 -0.48 2.66
C VAL A 78 4.83 0.56 1.59
N GLU A 79 5.74 0.25 0.67
CA GLU A 79 5.88 0.96 -0.61
C GLU A 79 5.27 0.08 -1.71
N ILE A 80 4.35 0.63 -2.50
CA ILE A 80 3.74 -0.11 -3.61
C ILE A 80 4.48 0.28 -4.90
N ALA A 81 5.19 -0.69 -5.49
CA ALA A 81 5.95 -0.51 -6.71
C ALA A 81 5.05 -0.45 -7.96
N GLY A 82 3.92 -1.16 -7.95
CA GLY A 82 3.02 -1.26 -9.08
C GLY A 82 1.95 -2.33 -8.88
N PHE A 83 1.02 -2.38 -9.83
CA PHE A 83 0.00 -3.41 -9.91
C PHE A 83 0.04 -4.13 -11.26
N ILE A 84 -0.27 -5.43 -11.26
CA ILE A 84 -0.47 -6.23 -12.47
C ILE A 84 -1.83 -6.92 -12.33
N THR A 85 -2.71 -6.73 -13.30
CA THR A 85 -3.98 -7.48 -13.31
C THR A 85 -3.82 -8.78 -14.07
N ASN A 86 -4.14 -9.90 -13.44
CA ASN A 86 -4.21 -11.20 -14.08
C ASN A 86 -5.68 -11.59 -14.35
N HIS A 87 -5.87 -12.75 -14.98
CA HIS A 87 -7.16 -13.32 -15.36
C HIS A 87 -7.92 -12.53 -16.44
N GLU A 88 -8.46 -13.26 -17.43
CA GLU A 88 -9.21 -12.63 -18.52
C GLU A 88 -10.54 -12.03 -18.00
N PRO A 89 -11.01 -10.90 -18.57
CA PRO A 89 -10.32 -10.04 -19.55
C PRO A 89 -9.32 -9.08 -18.87
N ALA A 90 -8.01 -9.29 -19.09
CA ALA A 90 -6.95 -8.61 -18.34
C ALA A 90 -6.95 -7.08 -18.55
N LEU A 91 -7.06 -6.61 -19.80
CA LEU A 91 -7.15 -5.16 -20.11
C LEU A 91 -8.32 -4.46 -19.40
N ARG A 92 -9.48 -5.11 -19.30
CA ARG A 92 -10.66 -4.53 -18.63
C ARG A 92 -10.39 -4.36 -17.14
N ARG A 93 -9.78 -5.38 -16.51
CA ARG A 93 -9.39 -5.34 -15.11
C ARG A 93 -8.33 -4.28 -14.86
N ALA A 94 -7.32 -4.16 -15.74
CA ALA A 94 -6.29 -3.12 -15.66
C ALA A 94 -6.90 -1.71 -15.69
N LYS A 95 -7.86 -1.46 -16.60
CA LYS A 95 -8.58 -0.18 -16.67
C LYS A 95 -9.39 0.10 -15.42
N PHE A 96 -10.11 -0.91 -14.91
CA PHE A 96 -10.85 -0.78 -13.65
C PHE A 96 -9.92 -0.44 -12.49
N LEU A 97 -8.84 -1.21 -12.34
CA LEU A 97 -7.85 -1.00 -11.30
C LEU A 97 -7.25 0.39 -11.39
N ARG A 98 -6.91 0.85 -12.61
CA ARG A 98 -6.39 2.20 -12.85
C ARG A 98 -7.34 3.28 -12.31
N THR A 99 -8.65 3.14 -12.51
CA THR A 99 -9.64 4.06 -11.93
C THR A 99 -9.64 3.99 -10.41
N ILE A 100 -9.67 2.79 -9.83
CA ILE A 100 -9.65 2.60 -8.36
C ILE A 100 -8.41 3.22 -7.73
N VAL A 101 -7.22 2.89 -8.22
CA VAL A 101 -5.97 3.42 -7.64
C VAL A 101 -5.83 4.93 -7.88
N HIS A 102 -6.44 5.50 -8.93
CA HIS A 102 -6.54 6.95 -9.07
C HIS A 102 -7.43 7.58 -8.00
N LEU A 103 -8.62 7.01 -7.75
CA LEU A 103 -9.57 7.48 -6.72
C LEU A 103 -8.99 7.39 -5.30
N LEU A 104 -8.12 6.40 -5.04
CA LEU A 104 -7.42 6.22 -3.77
C LEU A 104 -6.19 7.14 -3.60
N GLY A 105 -5.96 8.09 -4.52
CA GLY A 105 -4.80 9.01 -4.46
C GLY A 105 -3.47 8.37 -4.87
N MET A 106 -3.49 7.15 -5.41
CA MET A 106 -2.34 6.41 -5.92
C MET A 106 -2.21 6.54 -7.45
N GLY A 107 -2.62 7.69 -8.00
CA GLY A 107 -2.60 7.98 -9.44
C GLY A 107 -1.24 7.81 -10.12
N HIS A 108 -0.16 8.01 -9.37
CA HIS A 108 1.22 7.91 -9.84
C HIS A 108 1.76 6.47 -9.91
N ILE A 109 1.09 5.50 -9.29
CA ILE A 109 1.53 4.10 -9.27
C ILE A 109 1.08 3.42 -10.55
N GLU A 110 1.99 2.72 -11.23
CA GLU A 110 1.70 2.06 -12.50
C GLU A 110 0.78 0.85 -12.34
N VAL A 111 -0.07 0.64 -13.36
CA VAL A 111 -0.94 -0.53 -13.48
C VAL A 111 -0.69 -1.15 -14.84
N ALA A 112 -0.19 -2.38 -14.84
CA ALA A 112 0.09 -3.16 -16.04
C ALA A 112 -0.98 -4.22 -16.28
N GLU A 113 -1.16 -4.55 -17.56
CA GLU A 113 -1.91 -5.72 -17.99
C GLU A 113 -1.02 -6.97 -17.88
N GLY A 114 -1.53 -8.03 -17.25
CA GLY A 114 -0.88 -9.33 -17.21
C GLY A 114 -0.96 -10.05 -18.55
N THR A 115 -0.11 -11.05 -18.76
CA THR A 115 -0.11 -11.86 -19.98
C THR A 115 -1.25 -12.88 -19.97
N SER A 116 -1.74 -13.27 -21.15
CA SER A 116 -2.65 -14.41 -21.28
C SER A 116 -1.93 -15.71 -20.86
N GLY A 117 -2.61 -16.52 -20.03
CA GLY A 117 -2.18 -17.87 -19.72
C GLY A 117 -2.56 -18.85 -20.84
N VAL A 118 -1.87 -19.98 -20.93
CA VAL A 118 -2.30 -21.10 -21.78
C VAL A 118 -3.18 -22.04 -20.94
N GLU A 119 -4.44 -22.22 -21.34
CA GLU A 119 -5.22 -23.39 -20.92
C GLU A 119 -4.73 -24.59 -21.75
N ASN A 120 -4.32 -25.66 -21.09
CA ASN A 120 -4.20 -26.99 -21.71
C ASN A 120 -5.41 -27.83 -21.30
#